data_AF-A0A059P8M8-F1
#
_entry.id   AF-A0A059P8M8-F1
#
_cell.length_a   1.000
_cell.length_b   1.000
_cell.length_c   1.000
_cell.angle_alpha   90.00
_cell.angle_beta   90.00
_cell.angle_gamma   90.00
#
_symmetry.space_group_name_H-M   'P 1'
#
loop_
_entity.id
_entity.type
_entity.pdbx_description
1 polymer ?
#
loop_
_entity_poly.entity_id
_entity_poly.type
_entity_poly.pdbx_seq_one_letter_code
_entity_poly.pdbx_strand_id
1 'polypeptide(L)'
;MEGRVMTLLQTTAALNNGNSGGPLINEYGQVIGINTLKMSNTLSDISATVEGLGFAVPSSRVVSVINDIIATGGFRGLPSIGVYVQETEFADGTTHPVIDSVTENFGAEEAGLQKGDRNSGGGRYRRQHQHRSAGRPPDPHRGRERRAHYPA
;
A
#
# COMPACT_ATOMS: atom_id res chain seq x y z
N MET A 1 -4.59 9.84 -12.97
CA MET A 1 -3.84 9.72 -11.70
C MET A 1 -4.72 10.23 -10.56
N GLU A 2 -5.93 9.70 -10.39
CA GLU A 2 -6.74 10.01 -9.21
C GLU A 2 -6.26 9.21 -8.00
N GLY A 3 -6.26 9.84 -6.82
CA GLY A 3 -6.06 9.16 -5.54
C GLY A 3 -4.63 8.91 -5.09
N ARG A 4 -3.61 9.47 -5.76
CA ARG A 4 -2.21 9.31 -5.32
C ARG A 4 -1.75 10.52 -4.51
N VAL A 5 -1.56 10.33 -3.20
CA VAL A 5 -0.96 11.33 -2.31
C VAL A 5 0.53 11.44 -2.64
N MET A 6 1.02 12.68 -2.84
CA MET A 6 2.44 12.97 -3.06
C MET A 6 2.97 13.89 -1.98
N THR A 7 4.16 13.60 -1.47
CA THR A 7 4.91 14.52 -0.60
C THR A 7 5.72 15.47 -1.47
N LEU A 8 5.43 16.76 -1.37
CA LEU A 8 6.06 17.82 -2.15
C LEU A 8 6.56 18.93 -1.22
N LEU A 9 7.59 19.66 -1.64
CA LEU A 9 7.97 20.93 -1.05
C LEU A 9 7.08 22.02 -1.64
N GLN A 10 6.43 22.81 -0.79
CA GLN A 10 5.73 24.02 -1.22
C GLN A 10 6.70 25.19 -1.26
N THR A 11 6.62 26.02 -2.29
CA THR A 11 7.45 27.21 -2.46
C THR A 11 6.65 28.38 -3.02
N THR A 12 7.05 29.60 -2.65
CA THR A 12 6.55 30.85 -3.24
C THR A 12 7.47 31.35 -4.37
N ALA A 13 8.57 30.65 -4.65
CA ALA A 13 9.42 30.95 -5.79
C ALA A 13 8.58 30.90 -7.07
N ALA A 14 8.78 31.90 -7.94
CA ALA A 14 8.03 32.00 -9.19
C ALA A 14 8.29 30.75 -10.04
N LEU A 15 7.29 29.87 -10.17
CA LEU A 15 7.31 28.75 -11.11
C LEU A 15 6.57 29.12 -12.38
N ASN A 16 7.22 28.93 -13.52
CA ASN A 16 6.69 29.20 -14.85
C ASN A 16 7.16 28.14 -15.85
N ASN A 17 6.59 28.16 -17.05
CA ASN A 17 7.08 27.34 -18.15
C ASN A 17 8.53 27.75 -18.45
N GLY A 18 9.47 26.84 -18.24
CA GLY A 18 10.91 27.08 -18.44
C GLY A 18 11.79 26.78 -17.23
N ASN A 19 11.28 26.90 -16.00
CA ASN A 19 12.04 26.51 -14.79
C ASN A 19 11.59 25.17 -14.17
N SER A 20 10.51 24.59 -14.71
CA SER A 20 10.09 23.21 -14.40
C SER A 20 11.13 22.21 -14.88
N GLY A 21 11.44 21.22 -14.03
CA GLY A 21 12.56 20.29 -14.23
C GLY A 21 13.91 20.83 -13.72
N GLY A 22 14.01 22.13 -13.44
CA GLY A 22 15.19 22.75 -12.85
C GLY A 22 15.29 22.56 -11.32
N PRO A 23 16.45 22.85 -10.72
CA PRO A 23 16.65 22.71 -9.28
C PRO A 23 15.94 23.82 -8.49
N LEU A 24 15.37 23.45 -7.35
CA LEU A 24 15.06 24.34 -6.24
C LEU A 24 16.26 24.33 -5.30
N ILE A 25 16.84 25.51 -5.05
CA ILE A 25 18.05 25.67 -4.21
C ILE A 25 17.77 26.46 -2.94
N ASN A 26 18.50 26.16 -1.87
CA ASN A 26 18.51 26.98 -0.64
C ASN A 26 19.58 28.09 -0.71
N GLU A 27 19.65 28.93 0.32
CA GLU A 27 20.60 30.06 0.42
C GLU A 27 22.09 29.64 0.38
N TYR A 28 22.39 28.37 0.65
CA TYR A 28 23.73 27.79 0.58
C TYR A 28 24.07 27.22 -0.80
N GLY A 29 23.19 27.37 -1.79
CA GLY A 29 23.36 26.83 -3.14
C GLY A 29 23.16 25.32 -3.24
N GLN A 30 22.54 24.69 -2.23
CA GLN A 30 22.28 23.24 -2.24
C GLN A 30 20.93 22.94 -2.89
N VAL A 31 20.86 21.89 -3.71
CA VAL A 31 19.61 21.44 -4.33
C VAL A 31 18.73 20.74 -3.29
N ILE A 32 17.60 21.35 -2.97
CA ILE A 32 16.61 20.82 -2.01
C ILE A 32 15.43 20.14 -2.69
N GLY A 33 15.22 20.39 -3.99
CA GLY A 33 14.18 19.72 -4.77
C GLY A 33 14.29 19.98 -6.27
N ILE A 34 13.39 19.39 -7.04
CA ILE A 34 13.22 19.61 -8.46
C ILE A 34 11.85 20.21 -8.70
N ASN A 35 11.81 21.37 -9.37
CA ASN A 35 10.57 22.08 -9.64
C ASN A 35 9.66 21.23 -10.53
N THR A 36 8.43 21.00 -10.06
CA THR A 36 7.39 20.31 -10.80
C THR A 36 6.24 21.29 -11.00
N LEU A 37 5.71 21.39 -12.22
CA LEU A 37 4.71 22.39 -12.60
C LEU A 37 3.60 22.59 -11.55
N LYS A 38 3.05 23.80 -11.49
CA LYS A 38 1.96 24.17 -10.57
C LYS A 38 0.82 23.16 -10.69
N MET A 39 0.27 22.71 -9.55
CA MET A 39 -0.96 21.93 -9.56
C MET A 39 -2.09 22.79 -10.13
N SER A 40 -2.50 22.49 -11.36
CA SER A 40 -3.85 22.80 -11.82
C SER A 40 -4.74 21.63 -11.43
N ASN A 41 -5.93 21.92 -10.90
CA ASN A 41 -6.92 20.90 -10.53
C ASN A 41 -7.45 20.10 -11.74
N THR A 42 -6.92 20.34 -12.94
CA THR A 42 -7.18 19.57 -14.15
C THR A 42 -5.88 19.49 -14.94
N LEU A 43 -5.37 18.28 -15.19
CA LEU A 43 -4.24 18.04 -16.11
C LEU A 43 -4.49 18.55 -17.55
N SER A 44 -5.71 19.00 -17.83
CA SER A 44 -6.19 19.54 -19.10
C SER A 44 -6.31 21.06 -19.15
N ASP A 45 -6.11 21.78 -18.04
CA ASP A 45 -6.26 23.25 -18.02
C ASP A 45 -5.03 23.91 -17.37
N ILE A 46 -4.09 24.35 -18.19
CA ILE A 46 -2.87 25.07 -17.77
C ILE A 46 -3.22 26.44 -17.11
N SER A 47 -4.50 26.85 -17.13
CA SER A 47 -4.96 28.17 -16.69
C SER A 47 -5.30 28.29 -15.20
N ALA A 48 -5.46 27.20 -14.43
CA ALA A 48 -5.70 27.30 -12.99
C ALA A 48 -4.38 27.39 -12.20
N THR A 49 -3.58 28.40 -12.52
CA THR A 49 -2.42 28.76 -11.72
C THR A 49 -2.89 29.53 -10.49
N VAL A 50 -2.77 28.94 -9.30
CA VAL A 50 -2.82 29.74 -8.07
C VAL A 50 -1.50 30.51 -7.97
N GLU A 51 -1.58 31.83 -8.03
CA GLU A 51 -0.41 32.68 -7.87
C GLU A 51 0.24 32.44 -6.49
N GLY A 52 1.58 32.32 -6.46
CA GLY A 52 2.33 32.10 -5.22
C GLY A 52 2.34 30.67 -4.66
N LEU A 53 1.69 29.69 -5.31
CA LEU A 53 1.81 28.27 -4.95
C LEU A 53 2.62 27.50 -6.00
N GLY A 54 3.85 27.14 -5.63
CA GLY A 54 4.71 26.24 -6.38
C GLY A 54 4.99 24.95 -5.62
N PHE A 55 5.27 23.87 -6.34
CA PHE A 55 5.60 22.58 -5.76
C PHE A 55 6.89 22.02 -6.37
N ALA A 56 7.72 21.39 -5.54
CA ALA A 56 8.92 20.70 -5.97
C ALA A 56 8.99 19.29 -5.37
N VAL A 57 9.49 18.33 -6.13
CA VAL A 57 9.80 16.99 -5.62
C VAL A 57 11.06 17.10 -4.75
N PRO A 58 11.05 16.63 -3.49
CA PRO A 58 12.22 16.70 -2.61
C PRO A 58 13.45 15.99 -3.20
N SER A 59 14.65 16.55 -3.00
CA SER A 59 15.89 15.98 -3.54
C SER A 59 16.17 14.56 -3.03
N SER A 60 15.80 14.24 -1.80
CA SER A 60 15.90 12.88 -1.24
C SER A 60 15.13 11.85 -2.07
N ARG A 61 13.93 12.19 -2.56
CA ARG A 61 13.14 11.33 -3.44
C ARG A 61 13.79 11.20 -4.81
N VAL A 62 14.28 12.30 -5.36
CA VAL A 62 14.95 12.33 -6.68
C VAL A 62 16.21 11.47 -6.67
N VAL A 63 17.04 11.58 -5.64
CA VAL A 63 18.26 10.76 -5.49
C VAL A 63 17.92 9.27 -5.45
N SER A 64 16.90 8.86 -4.69
CA SER A 64 16.45 7.47 -4.66
C SER A 64 16.03 6.96 -6.04
N VAL A 65 15.26 7.74 -6.79
CA VAL A 65 14.78 7.37 -8.13
C VAL A 65 15.93 7.30 -9.14
N ILE A 66 16.82 8.29 -9.14
CA ILE A 66 17.98 8.32 -10.05
C ILE A 66 18.92 7.15 -9.78
N ASN A 67 19.20 6.85 -8.51
CA ASN A 67 20.07 5.73 -8.15
C ASN A 67 19.50 4.39 -8.65
N ASP A 68 18.19 4.18 -8.55
CA ASP A 68 17.54 2.99 -9.10
C ASP A 68 17.68 2.91 -10.63
N ILE A 69 17.46 4.03 -11.32
CA ILE A 69 17.56 4.11 -12.79
C ILE A 69 18.99 3.83 -13.24
N ILE A 70 19.99 4.42 -12.57
CA ILE A 70 21.41 4.18 -12.87
C ILE A 70 21.77 2.70 -12.65
N ALA A 71 21.31 2.11 -11.55
CA ALA A 71 21.67 0.75 -11.18
C ALA A 71 20.96 -0.32 -12.04
N THR A 72 19.73 -0.06 -12.46
CA THR A 72 18.85 -1.10 -13.05
C THR A 72 18.26 -0.75 -14.41
N GLY A 73 18.54 0.44 -14.94
CA GLY A 73 17.97 0.94 -16.19
C GLY A 73 16.52 1.47 -16.07
N GLY A 74 15.94 1.46 -14.86
CA GLY A 74 14.58 1.95 -14.64
C GLY A 74 14.27 2.17 -13.16
N PHE A 75 13.14 2.82 -12.88
CA PHE A 75 12.64 2.98 -11.52
C PHE A 75 11.80 1.77 -11.12
N ARG A 76 12.26 1.01 -10.11
CA ARG A 76 11.60 -0.24 -9.67
C ARG A 76 10.43 -0.03 -8.72
N GLY A 77 10.12 1.22 -8.36
CA GLY A 77 9.07 1.53 -7.39
C GLY A 77 9.62 1.75 -5.99
N LEU A 78 8.73 1.92 -5.03
CA LEU A 78 9.09 1.94 -3.61
C LEU A 78 9.13 0.50 -3.10
N PRO A 79 10.09 0.14 -2.23
CA PRO A 79 10.02 -1.11 -1.49
C PRO A 79 8.65 -1.24 -0.83
N SER A 80 7.98 -2.36 -1.08
CA SER A 80 6.66 -2.65 -0.55
C SER A 80 6.66 -4.07 -0.03
N ILE A 81 6.00 -4.28 1.10
CA ILE A 81 5.74 -5.63 1.63
C ILE A 81 4.51 -6.26 0.98
N GLY A 82 3.74 -5.54 0.15
CA GLY A 82 2.58 -6.08 -0.55
C GLY A 82 1.31 -6.15 0.29
N VAL A 83 1.00 -5.09 1.05
CA VAL A 83 -0.28 -4.96 1.75
C VAL A 83 -1.04 -3.73 1.27
N TYR A 84 -2.36 -3.87 1.13
CA TYR A 84 -3.28 -2.75 1.04
C TYR A 84 -4.06 -2.66 2.35
N VAL A 85 -4.08 -1.48 2.96
CA VAL A 85 -4.72 -1.25 4.26
C VAL A 85 -5.85 -0.25 4.15
N GLN A 86 -6.90 -0.46 4.93
CA GLN A 86 -8.01 0.46 5.07
C GLN A 86 -8.21 0.80 6.55
N GLU A 87 -8.45 2.07 6.85
CA GLU A 87 -8.89 2.47 8.19
C GLU A 87 -10.30 1.95 8.44
N THR A 88 -10.49 1.24 9.55
CA THR A 88 -11.79 0.71 9.97
C THR A 88 -12.09 1.19 11.37
N GLU A 89 -13.28 1.77 11.55
CA GLU A 89 -13.84 2.08 12.86
C GLU A 89 -14.48 0.83 13.45
N PHE A 90 -14.19 0.56 14.72
CA PHE A 90 -14.69 -0.60 15.45
C PHE A 90 -15.78 -0.20 16.45
N ALA A 91 -16.55 -1.18 16.93
CA ALA A 91 -17.68 -0.96 17.83
C ALA A 91 -17.29 -0.35 19.19
N ASP A 92 -16.01 -0.38 19.55
CA ASP A 92 -15.45 0.29 20.73
C ASP A 92 -15.08 1.77 20.48
N GLY A 93 -15.37 2.29 19.28
CA GLY A 93 -15.09 3.67 18.86
C GLY A 93 -13.64 3.90 18.45
N THR A 94 -12.82 2.85 18.33
CA THR A 94 -11.42 2.97 17.88
C THR A 94 -11.31 2.85 16.37
N THR A 95 -10.35 3.56 15.78
CA THR A 95 -9.99 3.43 14.36
C THR A 95 -8.64 2.77 14.24
N HIS A 96 -8.58 1.65 13.53
CA HIS A 96 -7.32 0.93 13.27
C HIS A 96 -7.15 0.61 11.79
N PRO A 97 -5.90 0.58 11.28
CA PRO A 97 -5.62 0.05 9.96
C PRO A 97 -5.82 -1.46 9.94
N VAL A 98 -6.61 -1.92 8.97
CA VAL A 98 -6.90 -3.33 8.73
C VAL A 98 -6.41 -3.69 7.33
N ILE A 99 -5.77 -4.85 7.19
CA ILE A 99 -5.36 -5.36 5.88
C ILE A 99 -6.62 -5.68 5.07
N ASP A 100 -6.81 -4.98 3.96
CA ASP A 100 -7.89 -5.23 3.02
C ASP A 100 -7.49 -6.26 1.95
N SER A 101 -6.22 -6.23 1.51
CA SER A 101 -5.65 -7.26 0.64
C SER A 101 -4.14 -7.44 0.83
N VAL A 102 -3.67 -8.62 0.48
CA VAL A 102 -2.25 -8.99 0.43
C VAL A 102 -1.92 -9.36 -1.00
N THR A 103 -0.82 -8.82 -1.52
CA THR A 103 -0.34 -9.09 -2.88
C THR A 103 0.37 -10.45 -2.91
N GLU A 104 0.01 -11.30 -3.86
CA GLU A 104 0.66 -12.60 -4.07
C GLU A 104 2.14 -12.43 -4.42
N ASN A 105 2.98 -13.34 -3.94
CA ASN A 105 4.43 -13.38 -4.13
C ASN A 105 5.17 -12.16 -3.57
N PHE A 106 4.63 -11.53 -2.52
CA PHE A 106 5.28 -10.46 -1.77
C PHE A 106 5.53 -10.87 -0.31
N GLY A 107 6.44 -10.14 0.36
CA GLY A 107 6.88 -10.47 1.72
C GLY A 107 5.75 -10.56 2.77
N ALA A 108 4.63 -9.88 2.58
CA ALA A 108 3.46 -9.99 3.47
C ALA A 108 2.78 -11.36 3.38
N GLU A 109 2.64 -11.93 2.18
CA GLU A 109 2.11 -13.28 2.00
C GLU A 109 3.07 -14.31 2.58
N GLU A 110 4.37 -14.18 2.31
CA GLU A 110 5.41 -15.04 2.88
C GLU A 110 5.42 -14.99 4.42
N ALA A 111 5.12 -13.82 5.00
CA ALA A 111 4.98 -13.63 6.45
C ALA A 111 3.63 -14.16 7.02
N GLY A 112 2.74 -14.66 6.16
CA GLY A 112 1.44 -15.21 6.49
C GLY A 112 0.39 -14.18 6.89
N LEU A 113 0.54 -12.91 6.46
CA LEU A 113 -0.47 -11.87 6.66
C LEU A 113 -1.70 -12.17 5.79
N GLN A 114 -2.88 -11.81 6.29
CA GLN A 114 -4.15 -12.08 5.63
C GLN A 114 -5.10 -10.89 5.71
N LYS A 115 -6.08 -10.85 4.79
CA LYS A 115 -7.19 -9.89 4.87
C LYS A 115 -7.86 -9.99 6.25
N GLY A 116 -8.07 -8.84 6.87
CA GLY A 116 -8.67 -8.72 8.20
C GLY A 116 -7.66 -8.68 9.36
N ASP A 117 -6.37 -8.92 9.11
CA ASP A 117 -5.34 -8.70 10.12
C ASP A 117 -5.24 -7.20 10.47
N ARG A 118 -4.97 -6.90 11.75
CA ARG A 118 -4.89 -5.51 12.27
C ARG A 118 -3.69 -5.34 13.19
N ASN A 119 -3.12 -4.13 13.21
CA ASN A 119 -2.09 -3.75 14.18
C ASN A 119 -2.75 -3.26 15.48
N SER A 120 -3.16 -4.18 16.35
CA SER A 120 -3.39 -3.89 17.77
C SER A 120 -2.03 -3.94 18.45
N GLY A 121 -1.56 -2.86 19.08
CA GLY A 121 -0.21 -2.68 19.64
C GLY A 121 0.21 -3.63 20.78
N GLY A 122 -0.01 -4.94 20.61
CA GLY A 122 0.12 -6.00 21.59
C GLY A 122 -0.36 -7.35 21.05
N GLY A 123 0.15 -7.78 19.89
CA GLY A 123 -0.04 -9.15 19.38
C GLY A 123 -1.09 -9.33 18.29
N ARG A 124 -0.84 -10.33 17.42
CA ARG A 124 -1.66 -10.68 16.24
C ARG A 124 -3.06 -11.12 16.67
N TYR A 125 -4.10 -10.32 16.42
CA TYR A 125 -5.48 -10.80 16.48
C TYR A 125 -5.83 -11.51 15.17
N ARG A 126 -5.46 -12.80 15.09
CA ARG A 126 -5.97 -13.70 14.06
C ARG A 126 -7.45 -13.93 14.38
N ARG A 127 -8.38 -13.62 13.47
CA ARG A 127 -9.75 -14.14 13.59
C ARG A 127 -9.62 -15.66 13.61
N GLN A 128 -9.83 -16.28 14.78
CA GLN A 128 -10.04 -17.71 14.85
C GLN A 128 -11.23 -18.03 13.94
N HIS A 129 -11.01 -18.98 13.04
CA HIS A 129 -12.04 -19.59 12.22
C HIS A 129 -13.27 -19.85 13.10
N GLN A 130 -14.40 -19.25 12.72
CA GLN A 130 -15.68 -19.75 13.19
C GLN A 130 -15.83 -21.18 12.65
N HIS A 131 -15.47 -22.16 13.48
CA HIS A 131 -15.94 -23.52 13.33
C HIS A 131 -17.47 -23.50 13.45
N ARG A 132 -18.17 -23.37 12.32
CA ARG A 132 -19.51 -23.92 12.20
C ARG A 132 -19.37 -25.40 11.86
N SER A 133 -19.47 -26.20 12.91
CA SER A 133 -19.85 -27.61 12.83
C SER A 133 -21.16 -27.75 12.05
N ALA A 134 -21.11 -28.33 10.85
CA ALA A 134 -22.28 -28.91 10.19
C ALA A 134 -21.86 -29.93 9.13
N GLY A 135 -22.13 -31.22 9.43
CA GLY A 135 -22.39 -32.25 8.43
C GLY A 135 -21.18 -32.92 7.77
N ARG A 136 -20.67 -33.99 8.38
CA ARG A 136 -19.99 -35.06 7.64
C ARG A 136 -21.09 -35.86 6.90
N PRO A 137 -21.07 -36.02 5.57
CA PRO A 137 -22.05 -36.86 4.89
C PRO A 137 -21.85 -38.34 5.29
N PRO A 138 -22.94 -39.16 5.35
CA PRO A 138 -22.83 -40.55 5.73
C PRO A 138 -22.09 -41.37 4.67
N ASP A 139 -21.22 -42.26 5.15
CA ASP A 139 -20.41 -43.19 4.36
C ASP A 139 -21.30 -44.30 3.75
N PRO A 140 -21.34 -44.47 2.40
CA PRO A 140 -22.23 -45.40 1.73
C PRO A 140 -21.78 -46.88 1.77
N HIS A 141 -20.67 -47.23 2.43
CA HIS A 141 -20.09 -48.58 2.32
C HIS A 141 -20.20 -49.51 3.54
N ARG A 142 -21.03 -49.22 4.54
CA ARG A 142 -21.27 -50.18 5.65
C ARG A 142 -22.42 -51.16 5.36
N GLY A 143 -22.22 -52.00 4.35
CA GLY A 143 -23.07 -53.14 4.02
C GLY A 143 -22.55 -54.44 4.64
N ARG A 144 -23.32 -54.99 5.58
CA ARG A 144 -23.53 -56.43 5.86
C ARG A 144 -22.29 -57.34 5.91
N GLU A 145 -21.83 -57.66 7.12
CA GLU A 145 -21.18 -58.95 7.39
C GLU A 145 -21.85 -59.68 8.53
N ARG A 146 -21.99 -60.99 8.31
CA ARG A 146 -22.89 -61.93 8.94
C ARG A 146 -22.32 -62.42 10.27
N ARG A 147 -23.19 -62.60 11.27
CA ARG A 147 -22.92 -63.42 12.45
C ARG A 147 -22.65 -64.86 12.00
N ALA A 148 -21.48 -65.39 12.33
CA ALA A 148 -21.24 -66.83 12.41
C ALA A 148 -21.04 -67.19 13.88
N HIS A 149 -21.99 -67.96 14.41
CA HIS A 149 -21.94 -68.63 15.69
C HIS A 149 -21.27 -69.99 15.45
N TYR A 150 -20.27 -70.35 16.26
CA TYR A 150 -19.80 -71.73 16.40
C TYR A 150 -19.84 -72.10 17.89
N PRO A 151 -20.47 -73.20 18.29
CA PRO A 151 -20.33 -73.76 19.63
C PRO A 151 -19.13 -74.73 19.70
N ALA A 152 -18.82 -75.12 20.95
CA ALA A 152 -17.66 -75.85 21.48
C ALA A 152 -16.98 -76.90 20.60
#